data_AF-A0A1K2I364-F1
#
_entry.id   AF-A0A1K2I364-F1
#
_cell.length_a   1.000
_cell.length_b   1.000
_cell.length_c   1.000
_cell.angle_alpha   90.00
_cell.angle_beta   90.00
_cell.angle_gamma   90.00
#
_symmetry.space_group_name_H-M   'P 1'
#
loop_
_entity.id
_entity.type
_entity.pdbx_description
1 polymer ?
#
loop_
_entity_poly.entity_id
_entity_poly.type
_entity_poly.pdbx_seq_one_letter_code
_entity_poly.pdbx_strand_id
1 'polypeptide(L)'
;MTKKTFISAALIAALVLPAGIAIAQPAAPVPPAATRPAFDADAARALLEGFGLTDIRLDDDDDGHFEFDARTAEGYQVEIEIGRDGEIRKIDLDDDDDDRGSASLIAALPAGVREALSTRGVVALRDYERKPRHFEIEGVTGEGREIEIELRNDNRVGAVSVSDPRGAQQPAFDEAAFTAAVVAAGYQVSSVSQRPRHVEVDAVNPEGEPVRLHADFDGTVYKETLVRGAGGRS
;
A
#
# COMPACT_ATOMS: atom_id res chain seq x y z
N MET A 1 32.79 -31.10 -21.71
CA MET A 1 33.07 -31.54 -20.33
C MET A 1 31.76 -32.02 -19.71
N THR A 2 31.72 -33.31 -19.37
CA THR A 2 30.49 -34.09 -19.12
C THR A 2 30.42 -34.45 -17.64
N LYS A 3 29.32 -34.15 -16.94
CA LYS A 3 29.03 -34.69 -15.59
C LYS A 3 27.52 -34.94 -15.48
N LYS A 4 27.07 -36.16 -15.80
CA LYS A 4 26.80 -37.32 -14.91
C LYS A 4 25.67 -37.08 -13.90
N THR A 5 24.52 -37.62 -14.31
CA THR A 5 23.28 -37.92 -13.60
C THR A 5 23.51 -38.80 -12.37
N PHE A 6 22.84 -38.50 -11.26
CA PHE A 6 22.57 -39.46 -10.19
C PHE A 6 21.06 -39.47 -9.93
N ILE A 7 20.44 -40.61 -10.22
CA ILE A 7 19.05 -40.92 -9.89
C ILE A 7 19.09 -41.64 -8.54
N SER A 8 18.61 -40.99 -7.49
CA SER A 8 18.41 -41.62 -6.18
C SER A 8 16.97 -42.11 -6.07
N ALA A 9 16.82 -43.44 -6.05
CA ALA A 9 15.58 -44.13 -5.71
C ALA A 9 15.37 -44.07 -4.19
N ALA A 10 14.21 -43.56 -3.75
CA ALA A 10 13.78 -43.62 -2.36
C ALA A 10 12.58 -44.54 -2.22
N LEU A 11 12.74 -45.46 -1.27
CA LEU A 11 11.90 -46.59 -0.89
C LEU A 11 10.58 -46.10 -0.26
N ILE A 12 9.44 -46.51 -0.81
CA ILE A 12 8.11 -46.28 -0.21
C ILE A 12 7.83 -47.42 0.76
N ALA A 13 7.95 -47.16 2.06
CA ALA A 13 7.48 -48.06 3.12
C ALA A 13 6.02 -47.72 3.47
N ALA A 14 5.09 -48.58 3.04
CA ALA A 14 3.67 -48.46 3.40
C ALA A 14 3.43 -49.00 4.81
N LEU A 15 3.12 -48.10 5.74
CA LEU A 15 2.73 -48.43 7.11
C LEU A 15 1.21 -48.64 7.15
N VAL A 16 0.76 -49.87 7.40
CA VAL A 16 -0.66 -50.20 7.60
C VAL A 16 -1.00 -49.97 9.08
N LEU A 17 -1.86 -49.00 9.36
CA LEU A 17 -2.36 -48.73 10.71
C LEU A 17 -3.70 -49.47 10.95
N PRO A 18 -3.93 -50.01 12.16
CA PRO A 18 -5.20 -50.64 12.52
C PRO A 18 -6.30 -49.58 12.67
N ALA A 19 -7.45 -49.81 12.03
CA ALA A 19 -8.65 -49.02 12.19
C ALA A 19 -9.22 -49.22 13.60
N GLY A 20 -8.95 -48.28 14.50
CA GLY A 20 -9.60 -48.20 15.82
C GLY A 20 -11.06 -47.79 15.67
N ILE A 21 -11.97 -48.53 16.31
CA ILE A 21 -13.37 -48.15 16.45
C ILE A 21 -13.42 -46.99 17.46
N ALA A 22 -13.63 -45.77 16.96
CA ALA A 22 -13.86 -44.60 17.79
C ALA A 22 -15.27 -44.70 18.40
N ILE A 23 -15.33 -44.84 19.72
CA ILE A 23 -16.58 -44.73 20.48
C ILE A 23 -16.90 -43.23 20.54
N ALA A 24 -18.04 -42.81 19.98
CA ALA A 24 -18.45 -41.41 19.95
C ALA A 24 -18.60 -40.87 21.38
N GLN A 25 -17.67 -40.02 21.80
CA GLN A 25 -17.78 -39.28 23.05
C GLN A 25 -18.89 -38.25 22.89
N PRO A 26 -19.92 -38.22 23.76
CA PRO A 26 -20.95 -37.20 23.70
C PRO A 26 -20.29 -35.83 23.84
N ALA A 27 -20.56 -34.94 22.89
CA ALA A 27 -20.01 -33.59 22.90
C ALA A 27 -20.40 -32.92 24.21
N ALA A 28 -19.40 -32.46 24.96
CA ALA A 28 -19.64 -31.59 26.11
C ALA A 28 -20.41 -30.35 25.63
N PRO A 29 -21.38 -29.84 26.42
CA PRO A 29 -22.06 -28.60 26.08
C PRO A 29 -21.02 -27.50 25.86
N VAL A 30 -21.00 -26.93 24.65
CA VAL A 30 -20.13 -25.80 24.32
C VAL A 30 -20.55 -24.65 25.23
N PRO A 31 -19.65 -24.10 26.06
CA PRO A 31 -19.99 -22.93 26.86
C PRO A 31 -20.44 -21.80 25.92
N PRO A 32 -21.45 -21.00 26.31
CA PRO A 32 -21.88 -19.87 25.49
C PRO A 32 -20.67 -18.99 25.19
N ALA A 33 -20.46 -18.68 23.91
CA ALA A 33 -19.39 -17.79 23.49
C ALA A 33 -19.54 -16.46 24.24
N ALA A 34 -18.52 -16.09 25.02
CA ALA A 34 -18.49 -14.79 25.67
C ALA A 34 -18.56 -13.72 24.57
N THR A 35 -19.59 -12.88 24.61
CA THR A 35 -19.72 -11.72 23.72
C THR A 35 -18.49 -10.84 23.96
N ARG A 36 -17.66 -10.63 22.93
CA ARG A 36 -16.61 -9.62 23.03
C ARG A 36 -17.27 -8.26 23.29
N PRO A 37 -16.71 -7.43 24.19
CA PRO A 37 -17.18 -6.06 24.33
C PRO A 37 -17.10 -5.37 22.96
N ALA A 38 -18.07 -4.50 22.70
CA ALA A 38 -18.03 -3.63 21.53
C ALA A 38 -16.81 -2.71 21.61
N PHE A 39 -16.27 -2.32 20.46
CA PHE A 39 -15.16 -1.36 20.41
C PHE A 39 -15.71 0.04 20.72
N ASP A 40 -15.29 0.62 21.84
CA ASP A 40 -15.74 1.91 22.35
C ASP A 40 -14.64 2.99 22.24
N ALA A 41 -14.98 4.23 22.63
CA ALA A 41 -14.07 5.37 22.51
C ALA A 41 -12.80 5.23 23.37
N ASP A 42 -12.90 4.52 24.51
CA ASP A 42 -11.75 4.27 25.39
C ASP A 42 -10.81 3.24 24.78
N ALA A 43 -11.35 2.18 24.15
CA ALA A 43 -10.55 1.25 23.36
C ALA A 43 -9.88 1.93 22.15
N ALA A 44 -10.58 2.85 21.49
CA ALA A 44 -10.05 3.66 20.40
C ALA A 44 -8.90 4.56 20.87
N ARG A 45 -9.08 5.27 21.99
CA ARG A 45 -8.02 6.09 22.59
C ARG A 45 -6.79 5.27 22.97
N ALA A 46 -6.99 4.12 23.63
CA ALA A 46 -5.89 3.23 24.01
C ALA A 46 -5.13 2.68 22.80
N LEU A 47 -5.82 2.43 21.68
CA LEU A 47 -5.20 2.05 20.41
C LEU A 47 -4.27 3.17 19.90
N LEU A 48 -4.75 4.43 19.90
CA LEU A 48 -3.97 5.59 19.47
C LEU A 48 -2.75 5.86 20.37
N GLU A 49 -2.90 5.72 21.69
CA GLU A 49 -1.78 5.78 22.64
C GLU A 49 -0.74 4.68 22.34
N GLY A 50 -1.20 3.49 21.95
CA GLY A 50 -0.34 2.38 21.52
C GLY A 50 0.51 2.68 20.28
N PHE A 51 0.08 3.62 19.43
CA PHE A 51 0.86 4.14 18.30
C PHE A 51 1.80 5.29 18.68
N GLY A 52 1.81 5.71 19.95
CA GLY A 52 2.66 6.79 20.45
C GLY A 52 2.09 8.19 20.24
N LEU A 53 0.79 8.30 19.94
CA LEU A 53 0.11 9.58 19.87
C LEU A 53 -0.16 10.14 21.27
N THR A 54 -0.21 11.46 21.36
CA THR A 54 -0.41 12.21 22.60
C THR A 54 -1.51 13.26 22.43
N ASP A 55 -1.93 13.92 23.50
CA ASP A 55 -2.97 14.97 23.46
C ASP A 55 -4.27 14.53 22.74
N ILE A 56 -4.66 13.26 22.94
CA ILE A 56 -5.76 12.62 22.23
C ILE A 56 -7.11 13.11 22.78
N ARG A 57 -7.85 13.84 21.96
CA ARG A 57 -9.17 14.41 22.26
C ARG A 57 -10.18 13.85 21.28
N LEU A 58 -11.30 13.35 21.80
CA LEU A 58 -12.43 12.92 20.99
C LEU A 58 -13.17 14.18 20.53
N ASP A 59 -13.29 14.38 19.22
CA ASP A 59 -14.03 15.50 18.65
C ASP A 59 -15.47 15.10 18.31
N ASP A 60 -15.66 13.96 17.63
CA ASP A 60 -16.98 13.40 17.30
C ASP A 60 -17.10 11.89 17.60
N ASP A 61 -18.32 11.46 17.91
CA ASP A 61 -18.74 10.09 18.25
C ASP A 61 -20.10 9.81 17.61
N ASP A 62 -20.11 9.57 16.29
CA ASP A 62 -21.31 9.37 15.48
C ASP A 62 -21.62 7.88 15.22
N ASP A 63 -22.74 7.57 14.56
CA ASP A 63 -23.24 6.20 14.38
C ASP A 63 -22.29 5.26 13.58
N GLY A 64 -21.17 5.75 13.03
CA GLY A 64 -20.25 4.95 12.22
C GLY A 64 -18.80 4.89 12.71
N HIS A 65 -18.33 5.90 13.45
CA HIS A 65 -16.91 6.07 13.78
C HIS A 65 -16.68 6.99 14.98
N PHE A 66 -15.42 7.10 15.38
CA PHE A 66 -14.89 8.09 16.29
C PHE A 66 -13.93 8.99 15.53
N GLU A 67 -13.97 10.28 15.78
CA GLU A 67 -13.02 11.26 15.27
C GLU A 67 -12.17 11.81 16.42
N PHE A 68 -10.85 11.76 16.27
CA PHE A 68 -9.91 12.21 17.29
C PHE A 68 -8.93 13.23 16.74
N ASP A 69 -8.76 14.32 17.48
CA ASP A 69 -7.57 15.16 17.41
C ASP A 69 -6.46 14.53 18.26
N ALA A 70 -5.24 14.49 17.74
CA ALA A 70 -4.07 14.07 18.50
C ALA A 70 -2.80 14.82 18.08
N ARG A 71 -1.69 14.52 18.77
CA ARG A 71 -0.35 14.95 18.42
C ARG A 71 0.59 13.79 18.20
N THR A 72 1.34 13.83 17.10
CA THR A 72 2.40 12.86 16.84
C THR A 72 3.58 13.04 17.79
N ALA A 73 4.50 12.06 17.83
CA ALA A 73 5.73 12.17 18.61
C ALA A 73 6.62 13.35 18.16
N GLU A 74 6.49 13.78 16.90
CA GLU A 74 7.18 14.95 16.35
C GLU A 74 6.49 16.28 16.66
N GLY A 75 5.28 16.26 17.25
CA GLY A 75 4.52 17.42 17.68
C GLY A 75 3.47 17.94 16.70
N TYR A 76 3.31 17.28 15.55
CA TYR A 76 2.31 17.65 14.53
C TYR A 76 0.90 17.32 14.99
N GLN A 77 -0.07 18.15 14.59
CA GLN A 77 -1.49 17.88 14.82
C GLN A 77 -2.01 16.91 13.78
N VAL A 78 -2.81 15.95 14.21
CA VAL A 78 -3.37 14.92 13.33
C VAL A 78 -4.82 14.65 13.72
N GLU A 79 -5.68 14.57 12.71
CA GLU A 79 -7.06 14.11 12.81
C GLU A 79 -7.11 12.62 12.42
N ILE A 80 -7.80 11.79 13.22
CA ILE A 80 -7.88 10.35 12.98
C ILE A 80 -9.32 9.87 13.13
N GLU A 81 -9.82 9.20 12.09
CA GLU A 81 -11.10 8.52 12.14
C GLU A 81 -10.93 7.00 12.36
N ILE A 82 -11.64 6.45 13.35
CA ILE A 82 -11.63 5.02 13.67
C ILE A 82 -13.04 4.46 13.62
N GLY A 83 -13.25 3.39 12.86
CA GLY A 83 -14.53 2.68 12.82
C GLY A 83 -14.88 1.98 14.13
N ARG A 84 -16.17 1.69 14.34
CA ARG A 84 -16.66 0.87 15.48
C ARG A 84 -16.17 -0.59 15.46
N ASP A 85 -15.45 -1.00 14.42
CA ASP A 85 -14.74 -2.26 14.29
C ASP A 85 -13.27 -2.17 14.73
N GLY A 86 -12.80 -0.97 15.09
CA GLY A 86 -11.42 -0.67 15.45
C GLY A 86 -10.48 -0.47 14.27
N GLU A 87 -11.00 -0.42 13.03
CA GLU A 87 -10.18 -0.16 11.86
C GLU A 87 -10.01 1.36 11.64
N ILE A 88 -8.79 1.81 11.41
CA ILE A 88 -8.50 3.20 11.03
C ILE A 88 -9.04 3.45 9.62
N ARG A 89 -9.83 4.52 9.48
CA ARG A 89 -10.46 4.93 8.22
C ARG A 89 -9.77 6.12 7.58
N LYS A 90 -9.37 7.11 8.39
CA LYS A 90 -8.70 8.32 7.94
C LYS A 90 -7.57 8.69 8.91
N ILE A 91 -6.46 9.20 8.41
CA ILE A 91 -5.40 9.89 9.16
C ILE A 91 -5.02 11.10 8.34
N ASP A 92 -5.24 12.29 8.86
CA ASP A 92 -5.00 13.55 8.15
C ASP A 92 -4.07 14.42 9.01
N LEU A 93 -2.88 14.72 8.50
CA LEU A 93 -1.92 15.58 9.18
C LEU A 93 -2.26 17.04 8.84
N ASP A 94 -2.62 17.84 9.84
CA ASP A 94 -3.06 19.23 9.64
C ASP A 94 -1.99 20.04 8.89
N ASP A 95 -2.40 20.59 7.74
CA ASP A 95 -1.56 21.13 6.67
C ASP A 95 -1.02 22.54 6.94
N ASP A 96 -1.38 23.16 8.06
CA ASP A 96 -1.05 24.56 8.34
C ASP A 96 0.47 24.80 8.54
N ASP A 97 1.28 23.77 8.81
CA ASP A 97 2.72 23.88 9.07
C ASP A 97 3.58 22.93 8.19
N ASP A 98 3.98 23.43 7.01
CA ASP A 98 4.97 22.86 6.06
C ASP A 98 4.62 21.46 5.47
N ASP A 99 5.10 21.18 4.24
CA ASP A 99 4.91 19.93 3.49
C ASP A 99 5.64 18.70 4.12
N ARG A 100 5.48 18.46 5.43
CA ARG A 100 6.19 17.44 6.22
C ARG A 100 5.23 16.32 6.59
N GLY A 101 5.63 15.07 6.36
CA GLY A 101 4.92 13.91 6.92
C GLY A 101 5.40 13.55 8.33
N SER A 102 4.69 12.63 8.98
CA SER A 102 5.14 11.96 10.21
C SER A 102 5.52 10.50 9.98
N ALA A 103 6.68 10.09 10.50
CA ALA A 103 7.11 8.68 10.45
C ALA A 103 6.33 7.81 11.43
N SER A 104 5.89 8.38 12.56
CA SER A 104 5.13 7.67 13.60
C SER A 104 3.79 7.11 13.10
N LEU A 105 3.13 7.80 12.18
CA LEU A 105 1.83 7.41 11.65
C LEU A 105 1.87 6.15 10.78
N ILE A 106 3.01 5.86 10.14
CA ILE A 106 3.16 4.64 9.33
C ILE A 106 2.90 3.38 10.17
N ALA A 107 3.25 3.38 11.46
CA ALA A 107 3.06 2.23 12.35
C ALA A 107 1.58 1.90 12.60
N ALA A 108 0.68 2.88 12.45
CA ALA A 108 -0.75 2.72 12.64
C ALA A 108 -1.46 2.05 11.44
N LEU A 109 -0.79 2.00 10.28
CA LEU A 109 -1.41 1.53 9.03
C LEU A 109 -1.52 0.00 8.94
N PRO A 110 -2.49 -0.52 8.16
CA PRO A 110 -2.58 -1.94 7.85
C PRO A 110 -1.27 -2.51 7.27
N ALA A 111 -0.96 -3.78 7.57
CA ALA A 111 0.32 -4.39 7.19
C ALA A 111 0.61 -4.31 5.67
N GLY A 112 -0.40 -4.56 4.83
CA GLY A 112 -0.25 -4.47 3.38
C GLY A 112 0.04 -3.05 2.88
N VAL A 113 -0.54 -2.03 3.53
CA VAL A 113 -0.24 -0.62 3.23
C VAL A 113 1.19 -0.30 3.65
N ARG A 114 1.61 -0.68 4.87
CA ARG A 114 2.98 -0.47 5.35
C ARG A 114 4.04 -1.10 4.44
N GLU A 115 3.79 -2.30 3.95
CA GLU A 115 4.66 -2.98 2.99
C GLU A 115 4.77 -2.20 1.68
N ALA A 116 3.63 -1.76 1.12
CA ALA A 116 3.57 -0.98 -0.10
C ALA A 116 4.30 0.37 0.01
N LEU A 117 4.22 1.03 1.17
CA LEU A 117 4.95 2.25 1.50
C LEU A 117 6.46 2.01 1.58
N SER A 118 6.90 0.99 2.32
CA SER A 118 8.33 0.70 2.48
C SER A 118 9.00 0.36 1.14
N THR A 119 8.30 -0.37 0.27
CA THR A 119 8.79 -0.75 -1.07
C THR A 119 9.05 0.48 -1.95
N ARG A 120 8.36 1.59 -1.69
CA ARG A 120 8.46 2.85 -2.43
C ARG A 120 9.36 3.89 -1.76
N GLY A 121 9.98 3.52 -0.64
CA GLY A 121 10.84 4.42 0.12
C GLY A 121 10.07 5.58 0.76
N VAL A 122 8.78 5.41 1.05
CA VAL A 122 8.01 6.38 1.85
C VAL A 122 8.52 6.30 3.28
N VAL A 123 8.99 7.44 3.80
CA VAL A 123 9.56 7.55 5.15
C VAL A 123 8.67 8.32 6.11
N ALA A 124 7.67 9.04 5.59
CA ALA A 124 6.73 9.80 6.39
C ALA A 124 5.34 9.83 5.72
N LEU A 125 4.28 9.73 6.52
CA LEU A 125 2.88 9.78 6.08
C LEU A 125 2.34 11.21 6.23
N ARG A 126 1.53 11.68 5.28
CA ARG A 126 0.78 12.94 5.35
C ARG A 126 -0.72 12.65 5.49
N ASP A 127 -1.25 11.86 4.56
CA ASP A 127 -2.66 11.47 4.57
C ASP A 127 -2.79 9.94 4.34
N TYR A 128 -3.82 9.36 4.91
CA TYR A 128 -4.30 8.03 4.62
C TYR A 128 -5.82 8.05 4.69
N GLU A 129 -6.48 7.59 3.63
CA GLU A 129 -7.93 7.39 3.63
C GLU A 129 -8.31 6.03 3.04
N ARG A 130 -9.19 5.32 3.74
CA ARG A 130 -9.78 4.08 3.26
C ARG A 130 -11.08 4.37 2.52
N LYS A 131 -11.04 4.23 1.20
CA LYS A 131 -12.22 4.28 0.34
C LYS A 131 -12.85 2.88 0.20
N PRO A 132 -14.09 2.76 -0.31
CA PRO A 132 -14.75 1.46 -0.48
C PRO A 132 -14.00 0.45 -1.37
N ARG A 133 -13.13 0.91 -2.28
CA ARG A 133 -12.48 0.07 -3.32
C ARG A 133 -10.95 0.08 -3.28
N HIS A 134 -10.37 1.02 -2.55
CA HIS A 134 -8.93 1.23 -2.46
C HIS A 134 -8.62 2.05 -1.21
N PHE A 135 -7.35 2.15 -0.89
CA PHE A 135 -6.76 3.10 0.03
C PHE A 135 -6.10 4.19 -0.79
N GLU A 136 -6.23 5.43 -0.36
CA GLU A 136 -5.51 6.59 -0.85
C GLU A 136 -4.49 6.95 0.21
N ILE A 137 -3.22 7.09 -0.17
CA ILE A 137 -2.13 7.36 0.76
C ILE A 137 -1.25 8.45 0.20
N GLU A 138 -1.04 9.51 0.96
CA GLU A 138 -0.07 10.56 0.67
C GLU A 138 1.08 10.53 1.68
N GLY A 139 2.29 10.76 1.19
CA GLY A 139 3.46 10.78 2.06
C GLY A 139 4.67 11.41 1.40
N VAL A 140 5.79 11.29 2.10
CA VAL A 140 7.09 11.83 1.68
C VAL A 140 8.10 10.70 1.60
N THR A 141 8.85 10.67 0.49
CA THR A 141 9.93 9.71 0.26
C THR A 141 11.22 10.11 0.99
N GLY A 142 12.19 9.19 1.10
CA GLY A 142 13.51 9.49 1.65
C GLY A 142 14.29 10.59 0.90
N GLU A 143 13.89 10.92 -0.31
CA GLU A 143 14.45 12.00 -1.13
C GLU A 143 13.75 13.34 -0.94
N GLY A 144 12.72 13.39 -0.09
CA GLY A 144 11.91 14.59 0.14
C GLY A 144 10.87 14.85 -0.96
N ARG A 145 10.60 13.88 -1.84
CA ARG A 145 9.53 13.97 -2.84
C ARG A 145 8.20 13.57 -2.22
N GLU A 146 7.14 14.30 -2.57
CA GLU A 146 5.77 13.92 -2.25
C GLU A 146 5.35 12.74 -3.12
N ILE A 147 4.62 11.80 -2.54
CA ILE A 147 4.14 10.61 -3.22
C ILE A 147 2.71 10.30 -2.78
N GLU A 148 1.86 10.07 -3.77
CA GLU A 148 0.48 9.63 -3.62
C GLU A 148 0.36 8.20 -4.17
N ILE A 149 -0.31 7.31 -3.45
CA ILE A 149 -0.46 5.89 -3.79
C ILE A 149 -1.92 5.50 -3.65
N GLU A 150 -2.54 5.04 -4.73
CA GLU A 150 -3.80 4.30 -4.67
C GLU A 150 -3.51 2.80 -4.56
N LEU A 151 -3.91 2.18 -3.45
CA LEU A 151 -3.76 0.75 -3.20
C LEU A 151 -5.12 0.05 -3.21
N ARG A 152 -5.34 -0.93 -4.07
CA ARG A 152 -6.59 -1.71 -4.06
C ARG A 152 -6.73 -2.51 -2.76
N ASN A 153 -7.96 -2.92 -2.43
CA ASN A 153 -8.25 -3.71 -1.21
C ASN A 153 -7.51 -5.07 -1.15
N ASP A 154 -6.98 -5.56 -2.26
CA ASP A 154 -6.13 -6.77 -2.33
C ASP A 154 -4.62 -6.45 -2.21
N ASN A 155 -4.28 -5.24 -1.76
CA ASN A 155 -2.92 -4.69 -1.67
C ASN A 155 -2.19 -4.58 -3.01
N ARG A 156 -2.89 -4.66 -4.15
CA ARG A 156 -2.29 -4.36 -5.45
C ARG A 156 -2.30 -2.86 -5.71
N VAL A 157 -1.18 -2.33 -6.15
CA VAL A 157 -1.06 -0.91 -6.47
C VAL A 157 -1.85 -0.59 -7.73
N GLY A 158 -2.72 0.42 -7.64
CA GLY A 158 -3.55 0.91 -8.73
C GLY A 158 -2.90 2.08 -9.46
N ALA A 159 -2.57 3.14 -8.72
CA ALA A 159 -1.86 4.31 -9.21
C ALA A 159 -0.79 4.71 -8.19
N VAL A 160 0.30 5.28 -8.68
CA VAL A 160 1.26 6.03 -7.88
C VAL A 160 1.44 7.35 -8.58
N SER A 161 1.69 8.42 -7.86
CA SER A 161 2.08 9.72 -8.40
C SER A 161 3.20 10.25 -7.51
N VAL A 162 4.30 10.71 -8.10
CA VAL A 162 5.39 11.34 -7.35
C VAL A 162 5.50 12.77 -7.83
N SER A 163 5.49 13.72 -6.91
CA SER A 163 5.65 15.14 -7.22
C SER A 163 7.03 15.62 -6.75
N ASP A 164 7.69 16.38 -7.61
CA ASP A 164 8.90 17.09 -7.23
C ASP A 164 8.59 18.14 -6.16
N PRO A 165 9.55 18.44 -5.26
CA PRO A 165 9.41 19.54 -4.32
C PRO A 165 9.07 20.83 -5.07
N ARG A 166 8.12 21.61 -4.53
CA ARG A 166 7.71 22.88 -5.12
C ARG A 166 8.94 23.76 -5.42
N GLY A 167 9.12 24.12 -6.69
CA GLY A 167 10.21 25.00 -7.13
C GLY A 167 11.51 24.29 -7.55
N ALA A 168 11.55 22.95 -7.59
CA ALA A 168 12.65 22.24 -8.23
C ALA A 168 12.76 22.64 -9.71
N GLN A 169 13.95 23.06 -10.14
CA GLN A 169 14.21 23.33 -11.54
C GLN A 169 14.23 22.00 -12.29
N GLN A 170 13.22 21.78 -13.13
CA GLN A 170 13.10 20.57 -13.91
C GLN A 170 14.35 20.41 -14.79
N PRO A 171 15.07 19.28 -14.70
CA PRO A 171 16.23 19.04 -15.56
C PRO A 171 15.80 19.05 -17.03
N ALA A 172 16.72 19.44 -17.92
CA ALA A 172 16.47 19.33 -19.35
C ALA A 172 16.15 17.88 -19.69
N PHE A 173 15.01 17.63 -20.33
CA PHE A 173 14.59 16.29 -20.70
C PHE A 173 15.51 15.70 -21.76
N ASP A 174 16.16 14.59 -21.44
CA ASP A 174 16.96 13.77 -22.37
C ASP A 174 16.18 12.51 -22.73
N GLU A 175 15.49 12.56 -23.88
CA GLU A 175 14.64 11.45 -24.36
C GLU A 175 15.42 10.14 -24.56
N ALA A 176 16.71 10.22 -24.92
CA ALA A 176 17.53 9.03 -25.15
C ALA A 176 17.88 8.34 -23.81
N ALA A 177 18.27 9.12 -22.80
CA ALA A 177 18.54 8.60 -21.46
C ALA A 177 17.25 8.03 -20.82
N PHE A 178 16.13 8.76 -20.95
CA PHE A 178 14.82 8.31 -20.49
C PHE A 178 14.41 6.97 -21.12
N THR A 179 14.49 6.86 -22.45
CA THR A 179 14.11 5.63 -23.17
C THR A 179 14.98 4.46 -22.74
N ALA A 180 16.29 4.67 -22.53
CA ALA A 180 17.19 3.64 -22.05
C ALA A 180 16.81 3.14 -20.65
N ALA A 181 16.39 4.02 -19.74
CA ALA A 181 15.93 3.65 -18.41
C ALA A 181 14.64 2.82 -18.46
N VAL A 182 13.64 3.24 -19.25
CA VAL A 182 12.37 2.50 -19.41
C VAL A 182 12.60 1.12 -20.05
N VAL A 183 13.49 1.03 -21.04
CA VAL A 183 13.88 -0.27 -21.64
C VAL A 183 14.64 -1.15 -20.64
N ALA A 184 15.51 -0.57 -19.81
CA ALA A 184 16.22 -1.31 -18.77
C ALA A 184 15.26 -1.88 -17.71
N ALA A 185 14.11 -1.24 -17.49
CA ALA A 185 13.03 -1.75 -16.65
C ALA A 185 12.20 -2.88 -17.30
N GLY A 186 12.50 -3.25 -18.56
CA GLY A 186 11.88 -4.39 -19.25
C GLY A 186 10.77 -4.04 -20.22
N TYR A 187 10.49 -2.75 -20.43
CA TYR A 187 9.45 -2.29 -21.35
C TYR A 187 9.96 -2.17 -22.78
N GLN A 188 9.10 -2.45 -23.75
CA GLN A 188 9.35 -2.18 -25.17
C GLN A 188 8.65 -0.88 -25.58
N VAL A 189 9.40 0.21 -25.62
CA VAL A 189 8.88 1.56 -25.90
C VAL A 189 8.44 1.68 -27.37
N SER A 190 7.21 2.17 -27.59
CA SER A 190 6.63 2.43 -28.92
C SER A 190 6.51 3.92 -29.24
N SER A 191 6.13 4.74 -28.24
CA SER A 191 6.03 6.19 -28.37
C SER A 191 6.41 6.87 -27.06
N VAL A 192 6.95 8.09 -27.16
CA VAL A 192 7.30 8.94 -26.01
C VAL A 192 6.68 10.31 -26.25
N SER A 193 5.94 10.83 -25.26
CA SER A 193 5.30 12.14 -25.32
C SER A 193 5.57 12.92 -24.03
N GLN A 194 6.38 13.96 -24.14
CA GLN A 194 6.68 14.84 -23.02
C GLN A 194 5.45 15.68 -22.63
N ARG A 195 5.09 15.68 -21.34
CA ARG A 195 4.11 16.58 -20.72
C ARG A 195 4.84 17.56 -19.80
N PRO A 196 4.20 18.64 -19.34
CA PRO A 196 4.84 19.61 -18.44
C PRO A 196 5.35 19.02 -17.11
N ARG A 197 4.79 17.90 -16.65
CA ARG A 197 5.13 17.30 -15.34
C ARG A 197 5.62 15.86 -15.41
N HIS A 198 5.49 15.18 -16.55
CA HIS A 198 5.84 13.77 -16.70
C HIS A 198 6.01 13.44 -18.17
N VAL A 199 6.36 12.18 -18.45
CA VAL A 199 6.43 11.63 -19.80
C VAL A 199 5.40 10.52 -19.92
N GLU A 200 4.54 10.61 -20.94
CA GLU A 200 3.64 9.51 -21.30
C GLU A 200 4.35 8.60 -22.30
N VAL A 201 4.31 7.28 -22.06
CA VAL A 201 4.94 6.27 -22.90
C VAL A 201 3.92 5.23 -23.30
N ASP A 202 3.70 4.99 -24.60
CA ASP A 202 3.05 3.76 -25.02
C ASP A 202 4.12 2.68 -25.17
N ALA A 203 3.93 1.54 -24.52
CA ALA A 203 4.91 0.45 -24.48
C ALA A 203 4.23 -0.92 -24.45
N VAL A 204 5.04 -1.97 -24.53
CA VAL A 204 4.65 -3.34 -24.19
C VAL A 204 5.39 -3.73 -22.90
N ASN A 205 4.66 -4.19 -21.89
CA ASN A 205 5.25 -4.62 -20.61
C ASN A 205 5.99 -5.98 -20.76
N PRO A 206 6.79 -6.41 -19.77
CA PRO A 206 7.49 -7.70 -19.80
C PRO A 206 6.59 -8.92 -20.03
N GLU A 207 5.30 -8.81 -19.67
CA GLU A 207 4.28 -9.83 -19.87
C GLU A 207 3.71 -9.87 -21.31
N GLY A 208 4.08 -8.91 -22.16
CA GLY A 208 3.65 -8.85 -23.56
C GLY A 208 2.34 -8.08 -23.78
N GLU A 209 1.86 -7.33 -22.79
CA GLU A 209 0.63 -6.55 -22.87
C GLU A 209 0.91 -5.09 -23.25
N PRO A 210 0.08 -4.48 -24.12
CA PRO A 210 0.19 -3.07 -24.43
C PRO A 210 -0.24 -2.21 -23.24
N VAL A 211 0.60 -1.27 -22.86
CA VAL A 211 0.43 -0.40 -21.69
C VAL A 211 0.73 1.05 -22.05
N ARG A 212 0.10 1.96 -21.30
CA ARG A 212 0.46 3.37 -21.22
C ARG A 212 1.10 3.63 -19.87
N LEU A 213 2.33 4.11 -19.91
CA LEU A 213 3.11 4.48 -18.73
C LEU A 213 3.02 5.99 -18.52
N HIS A 214 2.97 6.42 -17.27
CA HIS A 214 3.38 7.76 -16.89
C HIS A 214 4.65 7.60 -16.06
N ALA A 215 5.69 8.31 -16.47
CA ALA A 215 7.02 8.23 -15.88
C ALA A 215 7.58 9.62 -15.62
N ASP A 216 8.44 9.73 -14.62
CA ASP A 216 9.25 10.92 -14.38
C ASP A 216 10.27 11.13 -15.49
N PHE A 217 10.87 12.33 -15.57
CA PHE A 217 11.83 12.65 -16.65
C PHE A 217 13.12 11.81 -16.61
N ASP A 218 13.40 11.11 -15.51
CA ASP A 218 14.53 10.18 -15.36
C ASP A 218 14.23 8.75 -15.85
N GLY A 219 12.98 8.46 -16.23
CA GLY A 219 12.54 7.13 -16.67
C GLY A 219 11.87 6.29 -15.58
N THR A 220 11.73 6.79 -14.35
CA THR A 220 11.03 6.09 -13.27
C THR A 220 9.53 6.02 -13.56
N VAL A 221 9.01 4.81 -13.79
CA VAL A 221 7.58 4.57 -14.06
C VAL A 221 6.79 4.59 -12.77
N TYR A 222 5.81 5.49 -12.64
CA TYR A 222 4.95 5.59 -11.47
C TYR A 222 3.50 5.13 -11.75
N LYS A 223 3.05 5.16 -13.01
CA LYS A 223 1.72 4.66 -13.39
C LYS A 223 1.80 3.79 -14.62
N GLU A 224 1.12 2.65 -14.57
CA GLU A 224 0.93 1.76 -15.70
C GLU A 224 -0.56 1.54 -15.92
N THR A 225 -1.03 1.70 -17.16
CA THR A 225 -2.43 1.46 -17.53
C THR A 225 -2.50 0.56 -18.74
N LEU A 226 -3.17 -0.59 -18.63
CA LEU A 226 -3.41 -1.47 -19.77
C LEU A 226 -4.17 -0.73 -20.88
N VAL A 227 -3.57 -0.66 -22.05
CA VAL A 227 -4.25 -0.18 -23.25
C VAL A 227 -5.03 -1.35 -23.78
N ARG A 228 -6.29 -1.49 -23.34
CA ARG A 228 -7.20 -2.46 -23.97
C ARG A 228 -7.30 -2.07 -25.45
N GLY A 229 -6.63 -2.85 -26.30
CA GLY A 229 -6.83 -2.76 -27.73
C GLY A 229 -8.33 -2.78 -27.97
N ALA A 230 -8.83 -1.83 -28.77
CA ALA A 230 -10.23 -1.79 -29.16
C ALA A 230 -10.56 -3.16 -29.76
N GLY A 231 -11.10 -4.06 -28.94
CA GLY A 231 -11.39 -5.42 -29.31
C GLY A 231 -12.39 -5.35 -30.44
N GLY A 232 -11.90 -5.62 -31.66
CA GLY A 232 -12.74 -5.80 -32.81
C GLY A 232 -13.81 -6.81 -32.44
N ARG A 233 -15.06 -6.38 -32.46
CA ARG A 233 -16.18 -7.31 -32.61
C ARG A 233 -15.99 -7.91 -34.00
N SER A 234 -15.33 -9.06 -34.07
CA SER A 234 -15.45 -9.98 -35.20
C SER A 234 -16.81 -10.65 -35.14
#